data_AF-A0A6M2CQP4-F1
#
_entry.id   AF-A0A6M2CQP4-F1
#
_cell.length_a   1.000
_cell.length_b   1.000
_cell.length_c   1.000
_cell.angle_alpha   90.00
_cell.angle_beta   90.00
_cell.angle_gamma   90.00
#
_symmetry.space_group_name_H-M   'P 1'
#
loop_
_entity.id
_entity.type
_entity.pdbx_description
1 polymer ?
#
loop_
_entity_poly.entity_id
_entity_poly.type
_entity_poly.pdbx_seq_one_letter_code
_entity_poly.pdbx_strand_id
1 'polypeptide(L)'
;AEACGVTLPSPGSNLRQAGLGDVHKHAERLRIGHDVPTKGLKSTNTPEETVRNIVIGQPYFLGQHRSKEDKIALLNEAVRIQDGNAIIAVLLFLKQTLKQSLFNQELMQRPRAVSHYLSHLRAVQDNSQLMDVLGMLGRAEDAAMIKYKLAVETPEAATRLRNLQSCYKSHFQSDASLEAQAELVREELKLLEMQLTIEEQDSRAEVEGQNILMQEFPRKAPVVGTSLITTLYYCCLYHYNVSNNHIASPSQMKAVFNLTEKQFVWTALTALAQIKHWKEIDNLFQGKSWLGKSKMRCCIGFDKAVEILAKAHAPPEVFERYLQMVDDSEKRLTLAKAHKCHSVVIETLVYLRDRQRLLRYKGEVQPQSTAFFEIERLLNGTAVKWKN
;
A
#
# COMPACT_ATOMS: atom_id res chain seq x y z
N ALA A 1 26.44 -1.89 17.33
CA ALA A 1 26.58 -0.43 17.48
C ALA A 1 25.94 0.21 16.25
N GLU A 2 24.99 1.13 16.52
CA GLU A 2 24.24 1.98 15.60
C GLU A 2 23.43 1.28 14.49
N ALA A 3 22.26 0.79 14.88
CA ALA A 3 21.16 0.50 13.96
C ALA A 3 20.23 1.73 13.90
N CYS A 4 20.00 2.19 12.67
CA CYS A 4 19.16 3.31 12.29
C CYS A 4 17.77 3.28 12.96
N GLY A 5 17.52 4.27 13.82
CA GLY A 5 16.20 4.54 14.38
C GLY A 5 15.30 5.16 13.32
N VAL A 6 14.49 4.33 12.66
CA VAL A 6 13.26 4.79 12.00
C VAL A 6 12.20 4.82 13.09
N THR A 7 12.00 6.00 13.68
CA THR A 7 10.87 6.27 14.57
C THR A 7 9.59 6.13 13.76
N LEU A 8 8.86 5.02 13.95
CA LEU A 8 7.47 4.91 13.55
C LEU A 8 6.70 6.07 14.20
N PRO A 9 5.86 6.82 13.48
CA PRO A 9 5.01 7.82 14.11
C PRO A 9 4.12 7.09 15.11
N SER A 10 4.19 7.51 16.38
CA SER A 10 3.29 7.04 17.43
C SER A 10 1.84 7.14 16.96
N PRO A 11 0.97 6.17 17.27
CA PRO A 11 -0.47 6.28 17.03
C PRO A 11 -1.03 7.27 18.05
N GLY A 12 -0.82 8.55 17.77
CA GLY A 12 -1.00 9.63 18.72
C GLY A 12 -1.25 10.94 18.00
N SER A 13 -2.13 10.93 17.01
CA SER A 13 -2.90 12.12 16.70
C SER A 13 -4.33 11.85 17.13
N ASN A 14 -4.65 12.33 18.33
CA ASN A 14 -6.02 12.64 18.71
C ASN A 14 -6.53 13.64 17.68
N LEU A 15 -7.04 13.14 16.55
CA LEU A 15 -8.09 13.81 15.81
C LEU A 15 -9.16 14.06 16.86
N ARG A 16 -9.19 15.30 17.36
CA ARG A 16 -10.23 15.78 18.26
C ARG A 16 -11.53 15.29 17.65
N GLN A 17 -12.16 14.29 18.29
CA GLN A 17 -13.56 14.00 18.11
C GLN A 17 -14.23 15.35 18.35
N ALA A 18 -14.62 16.02 17.27
CA ALA A 18 -15.53 17.14 17.37
C ALA A 18 -16.72 16.56 18.13
N GLY A 19 -16.91 17.03 19.36
CA GLY A 19 -17.86 16.49 20.32
C GLY A 19 -19.27 16.65 19.78
N LEU A 20 -19.69 15.73 18.92
CA LEU A 20 -21.07 15.38 18.67
C LEU A 20 -21.52 14.74 19.98
N GLY A 21 -22.07 15.56 20.87
CA GLY A 21 -22.52 15.14 22.19
C GLY A 21 -23.27 13.82 22.12
N ASP A 22 -22.89 12.89 22.99
CA ASP A 22 -23.38 11.53 23.18
C ASP A 22 -24.64 11.13 22.36
N VAL A 23 -24.41 10.79 21.09
CA VAL A 23 -25.45 10.32 20.15
C VAL A 23 -26.11 9.03 20.66
N HIS A 24 -25.41 8.24 21.47
CA HIS A 24 -25.96 7.04 22.13
C HIS A 24 -26.99 7.42 23.20
N LYS A 25 -26.70 8.42 24.04
CA LYS A 25 -27.67 8.97 24.99
C LYS A 25 -28.91 9.53 24.30
N HIS A 26 -28.79 10.04 23.08
CA HIS A 26 -29.94 10.48 22.29
C HIS A 26 -30.74 9.32 21.68
N ALA A 27 -30.07 8.27 21.18
CA ALA A 27 -30.71 7.03 20.75
C ALA A 27 -31.40 6.29 21.90
N GLU A 28 -30.81 6.30 23.09
CA GLU A 28 -31.45 5.85 24.34
C GLU A 28 -32.65 6.71 24.68
N ARG A 29 -32.57 8.04 24.56
CA ARG A 29 -33.72 8.93 24.76
C ARG A 29 -34.83 8.76 23.72
N LEU A 30 -34.50 8.37 22.48
CA LEU A 30 -35.49 7.98 21.47
C LEU A 30 -36.17 6.66 21.82
N ARG A 31 -35.43 5.68 22.37
CA ARG A 31 -35.98 4.45 22.95
C ARG A 31 -36.89 4.75 24.14
N ILE A 32 -36.42 5.59 25.08
CA ILE A 32 -37.19 6.06 26.23
C ILE A 32 -38.42 6.85 25.76
N GLY A 33 -38.31 7.61 24.66
CA GLY A 33 -39.39 8.34 23.99
C GLY A 33 -40.60 7.50 23.59
N HIS A 34 -40.41 6.19 23.35
CA HIS A 34 -41.51 5.25 23.12
C HIS A 34 -42.24 4.85 24.42
N ASP A 35 -41.57 4.91 25.56
CA ASP A 35 -42.04 4.44 26.88
C ASP A 35 -42.17 5.58 27.93
N VAL A 36 -42.11 6.86 27.54
CA VAL A 36 -42.29 7.97 28.49
C VAL A 36 -43.74 7.96 29.00
N PRO A 37 -43.96 7.91 30.33
CA PRO A 37 -45.29 8.05 30.89
C PRO A 37 -45.90 9.38 30.42
N THR A 38 -46.98 9.31 29.64
CA THR A 38 -47.74 10.47 29.15
C THR A 38 -48.43 11.28 30.24
N LYS A 39 -48.32 10.86 31.51
CA LYS A 39 -48.87 11.53 32.68
C LYS A 39 -48.06 12.79 33.01
N GLY A 40 -48.39 13.89 32.32
CA GLY A 40 -47.90 15.23 32.64
C GLY A 40 -47.74 16.18 31.45
N LEU A 41 -47.68 15.67 30.21
CA LEU A 41 -47.65 16.52 29.00
C LEU A 41 -49.06 17.07 28.73
N LYS A 42 -49.39 18.21 29.34
CA LYS A 42 -50.68 18.91 29.16
C LYS A 42 -50.73 19.86 27.95
N SER A 43 -49.80 19.75 27.00
CA SER A 43 -49.81 20.55 25.77
C SER A 43 -49.32 19.69 24.61
N THR A 44 -50.09 19.66 23.52
CA THR A 44 -49.58 19.24 22.21
C THR A 44 -48.54 20.27 21.79
N ASN A 45 -47.25 19.94 21.93
CA ASN A 45 -46.21 20.88 21.55
C ASN A 45 -46.18 20.99 20.02
N THR A 46 -45.99 22.21 19.53
CA THR A 46 -45.68 22.46 18.13
C THR A 46 -44.37 21.78 17.72
N PRO A 47 -44.14 21.53 16.42
CA PRO A 47 -42.84 21.05 15.93
C PRO A 47 -41.68 21.92 16.43
N GLU A 48 -41.87 23.24 16.45
CA GLU A 48 -40.90 24.23 16.90
C GLU A 48 -40.53 24.08 18.38
N GLU A 49 -41.53 23.97 19.24
CA GLU A 49 -41.34 23.73 20.67
C GLU A 49 -40.68 22.38 20.94
N THR A 50 -41.04 21.35 20.16
CA THR A 50 -40.48 20.01 20.30
C THR A 50 -38.99 19.99 19.96
N VAL A 51 -38.59 20.61 18.84
CA VAL A 51 -37.18 20.73 18.46
C VAL A 51 -36.42 21.59 19.46
N ARG A 52 -37.00 22.70 19.93
CA ARG A 52 -36.39 23.51 20.98
C ARG A 52 -36.10 22.67 22.22
N ASN A 53 -37.08 21.89 22.69
CA ASN A 53 -36.92 21.01 23.86
C ASN A 53 -35.79 20.00 23.67
N ILE A 54 -35.63 19.42 22.47
CA ILE A 54 -34.50 18.55 22.14
C ILE A 54 -33.17 19.28 22.37
N VAL A 55 -33.03 20.49 21.83
CA VAL A 55 -31.78 21.29 21.87
C VAL A 55 -31.41 21.68 23.29
N ILE A 56 -32.38 22.13 24.09
CA ILE A 56 -32.15 22.53 25.49
C ILE A 56 -32.17 21.35 26.48
N GLY A 57 -32.34 20.12 25.99
CA GLY A 57 -32.35 18.90 26.80
C GLY A 57 -33.58 18.73 27.70
N GLN A 58 -34.69 19.40 27.40
CA GLN A 58 -35.97 19.23 28.09
C GLN A 58 -36.70 17.97 27.60
N PRO A 59 -37.66 17.42 28.38
CA PRO A 59 -38.48 16.31 27.93
C PRO A 59 -39.23 16.62 26.63
N TYR A 60 -39.24 15.67 25.70
CA TYR A 60 -39.94 15.78 24.42
C TYR A 60 -40.55 14.42 24.03
N PHE A 61 -41.60 14.46 23.19
CA PHE A 61 -42.23 13.26 22.65
C PHE A 61 -42.46 13.45 21.15
N LEU A 62 -41.67 12.78 20.30
CA LEU A 62 -41.79 12.90 18.85
C LEU A 62 -43.08 12.24 18.31
N GLY A 63 -43.59 11.20 18.99
CA GLY A 63 -44.77 10.44 18.57
C GLY A 63 -46.10 11.22 18.56
N GLN A 64 -46.14 12.44 19.11
CA GLN A 64 -47.31 13.33 18.97
C GLN A 64 -47.46 13.88 17.55
N HIS A 65 -46.34 13.98 16.81
CA HIS A 65 -46.28 14.51 15.44
C HIS A 65 -46.59 13.39 14.44
N ARG A 66 -47.89 13.16 14.20
CA ARG A 66 -48.37 12.01 13.42
C ARG A 66 -48.47 12.31 11.93
N SER A 67 -48.88 13.52 11.56
CA SER A 67 -49.08 13.89 10.16
C SER A 67 -47.75 13.96 9.41
N LYS A 68 -47.81 13.88 8.07
CA LYS A 68 -46.61 14.05 7.24
C LYS A 68 -46.08 15.47 7.37
N GLU A 69 -46.99 16.43 7.41
CA GLU A 69 -46.73 17.86 7.50
C GLU A 69 -45.98 18.19 8.80
N ASP A 70 -46.43 17.66 9.95
CA ASP A 70 -45.76 17.87 11.24
C ASP A 70 -44.34 17.27 11.26
N LYS A 71 -44.18 16.06 10.68
CA LYS A 71 -42.88 15.39 10.57
C LYS A 71 -41.90 16.18 9.71
N ILE A 72 -42.38 16.77 8.62
CA ILE A 72 -41.57 17.63 7.76
C ILE A 72 -41.24 18.96 8.46
N ALA A 73 -42.20 19.54 9.19
CA ALA A 73 -41.99 20.75 9.98
C ALA A 73 -40.92 20.53 11.07
N LEU A 74 -40.96 19.39 11.77
CA LEU A 74 -39.92 18.98 12.73
C LEU A 74 -38.53 18.96 12.07
N LEU A 75 -38.41 18.36 10.89
CA LEU A 75 -37.12 18.25 10.21
C LEU A 75 -36.64 19.62 9.72
N ASN A 76 -37.53 20.43 9.15
CA ASN A 76 -37.22 21.78 8.70
C ASN A 76 -36.72 22.64 9.87
N GLU A 77 -37.40 22.57 11.02
CA GLU A 77 -37.01 23.32 12.20
C GLU A 77 -35.67 22.86 12.77
N ALA A 78 -35.45 21.55 12.87
CA ALA A 78 -34.16 21.01 13.32
C ALA A 78 -33.00 21.48 12.42
N VAL A 79 -33.22 21.48 11.09
CA VAL A 79 -32.25 22.00 10.13
C VAL A 79 -32.07 23.53 10.25
N ARG A 80 -33.14 24.28 10.55
CA ARG A 80 -33.11 25.73 10.75
C ARG A 80 -32.29 26.11 11.98
N ILE A 81 -32.46 25.39 13.09
CA ILE A 81 -31.70 25.60 14.34
C ILE A 81 -30.24 25.15 14.22
N GLN A 82 -29.93 24.26 13.27
CA GLN A 82 -28.57 23.75 12.99
C GLN A 82 -27.97 22.93 14.15
N ASP A 83 -28.82 22.33 14.98
CA ASP A 83 -28.36 21.40 16.00
C ASP A 83 -28.28 19.97 15.45
N GLY A 84 -27.06 19.43 15.37
CA GLY A 84 -26.82 18.12 14.77
C GLY A 84 -27.53 16.97 15.49
N ASN A 85 -27.68 17.07 16.81
CA ASN A 85 -28.35 16.04 17.61
C ASN A 85 -29.86 16.05 17.35
N ALA A 86 -30.48 17.24 17.32
CA ALA A 86 -31.88 17.38 16.97
C ALA A 86 -32.19 16.90 15.55
N ILE A 87 -31.33 17.22 14.59
CA ILE A 87 -31.45 16.74 13.20
C ILE A 87 -31.44 15.21 13.16
N ILE A 88 -30.46 14.56 13.81
CA ILE A 88 -30.36 13.09 13.83
C ILE A 88 -31.59 12.49 14.55
N ALA A 89 -32.02 13.06 15.67
CA ALA A 89 -33.18 12.59 16.42
C ALA A 89 -34.45 12.52 15.57
N VAL A 90 -34.73 13.62 14.89
CA VAL A 90 -35.89 13.74 14.01
C VAL A 90 -35.74 12.80 12.82
N LEU A 91 -34.58 12.71 12.18
CA LEU A 91 -34.35 11.79 11.06
C LEU A 91 -34.57 10.32 11.43
N LEU A 92 -34.12 9.89 12.61
CA LEU A 92 -34.35 8.51 13.09
C LEU A 92 -35.83 8.24 13.32
N PHE A 93 -36.57 9.20 13.91
CA PHE A 93 -38.02 9.10 14.06
C PHE A 93 -38.76 9.05 12.72
N LEU A 94 -38.36 9.88 11.75
CA LEU A 94 -38.92 9.87 10.40
C LEU A 94 -38.64 8.54 9.69
N LYS A 95 -37.41 8.00 9.78
CA LYS A 95 -37.06 6.69 9.22
C LYS A 95 -37.92 5.56 9.77
N GLN A 96 -38.24 5.59 11.06
CA GLN A 96 -39.06 4.56 11.72
C GLN A 96 -40.55 4.67 11.38
N THR A 97 -41.05 5.88 11.10
CA THR A 97 -42.50 6.13 11.02
C THR A 97 -43.01 6.52 9.62
N LEU A 98 -42.12 6.74 8.66
CA LEU A 98 -42.45 7.00 7.26
C LEU A 98 -42.10 5.79 6.39
N LYS A 99 -42.77 5.66 5.23
CA LYS A 99 -42.34 4.73 4.18
C LYS A 99 -40.95 5.14 3.68
N GLN A 100 -40.10 4.15 3.38
CA GLN A 100 -38.71 4.37 2.97
C GLN A 100 -38.57 5.35 1.79
N SER A 101 -39.41 5.22 0.76
CA SER A 101 -39.40 6.11 -0.41
C SER A 101 -39.66 7.57 -0.03
N LEU A 102 -40.61 7.80 0.89
CA LEU A 102 -40.94 9.14 1.35
C LEU A 102 -39.84 9.72 2.24
N PHE A 103 -39.28 8.93 3.15
CA PHE A 103 -38.12 9.34 3.94
C PHE A 103 -36.96 9.77 3.04
N ASN A 104 -36.62 8.95 2.04
CA ASN A 104 -35.54 9.23 1.09
C ASN A 104 -35.80 10.51 0.30
N GLN A 105 -37.04 10.70 -0.18
CA GLN A 105 -37.44 11.92 -0.89
C GLN A 105 -37.26 13.18 -0.04
N GLU A 106 -37.68 13.15 1.23
CA GLU A 106 -37.55 14.30 2.13
C GLU A 106 -36.09 14.54 2.55
N LEU A 107 -35.32 13.48 2.72
CA LEU A 107 -33.90 13.56 3.04
C LEU A 107 -33.11 14.21 1.89
N MET A 108 -33.31 13.75 0.65
CA MET A 108 -32.59 14.26 -0.53
C MET A 108 -32.79 15.75 -0.79
N GLN A 109 -33.95 16.31 -0.42
CA GLN A 109 -34.23 17.74 -0.55
C GLN A 109 -33.47 18.61 0.45
N ARG A 110 -32.79 18.01 1.44
CA ARG A 110 -32.20 18.73 2.58
C ARG A 110 -30.72 18.34 2.78
N PRO A 111 -29.78 19.00 2.05
CA PRO A 111 -28.35 18.64 2.08
C PRO A 111 -27.72 18.63 3.47
N ARG A 112 -28.14 19.53 4.38
CA ARG A 112 -27.65 19.56 5.76
C ARG A 112 -28.08 18.33 6.55
N ALA A 113 -29.34 17.91 6.41
CA ALA A 113 -29.87 16.70 7.04
C ALA A 113 -29.14 15.46 6.51
N VAL A 114 -28.89 15.38 5.19
CA VAL A 114 -28.08 14.33 4.56
C VAL A 114 -26.70 14.24 5.21
N SER A 115 -25.99 15.37 5.36
CA SER A 115 -24.65 15.38 5.95
C SER A 115 -24.63 14.81 7.37
N HIS A 116 -25.57 15.24 8.23
CA HIS A 116 -25.69 14.69 9.58
C HIS A 116 -26.06 13.21 9.59
N TYR A 117 -26.92 12.77 8.67
CA TYR A 117 -27.30 11.37 8.57
C TYR A 117 -26.14 10.48 8.14
N LEU A 118 -25.39 10.87 7.10
CA LEU A 118 -24.20 10.15 6.66
C LEU A 118 -23.15 10.05 7.78
N SER A 119 -22.93 11.14 8.53
CA SER A 119 -22.03 11.13 9.69
C SER A 119 -22.50 10.19 10.79
N HIS A 120 -23.81 10.17 11.08
CA HIS A 120 -24.40 9.23 12.03
C HIS A 120 -24.20 7.78 11.59
N LEU A 121 -24.51 7.44 10.34
CA LEU A 121 -24.35 6.09 9.80
C LEU A 121 -22.91 5.59 9.88
N ARG A 122 -21.93 6.47 9.60
CA ARG A 122 -20.50 6.16 9.80
C ARG A 122 -20.16 5.89 11.26
N ALA A 123 -20.70 6.70 12.18
CA ALA A 123 -20.42 6.56 13.61
C ALA A 123 -20.95 5.25 14.21
N VAL A 124 -22.12 4.79 13.74
CA VAL A 124 -22.73 3.51 14.18
C VAL A 124 -22.35 2.33 13.30
N GLN A 125 -21.50 2.54 12.29
CA GLN A 125 -21.06 1.52 11.31
C GLN A 125 -22.20 0.80 10.58
N ASP A 126 -23.33 1.48 10.35
CA ASP A 126 -24.42 0.96 9.51
C ASP A 126 -24.06 1.14 8.02
N ASN A 127 -23.11 0.31 7.57
CA ASN A 127 -22.53 0.40 6.23
C ASN A 127 -23.53 0.07 5.12
N SER A 128 -24.51 -0.81 5.38
CA SER A 128 -25.56 -1.14 4.42
C SER A 128 -26.37 0.10 4.09
N GLN A 129 -26.92 0.76 5.12
CA GLN A 129 -27.69 1.97 4.91
C GLN A 129 -26.83 3.12 4.37
N LEU A 130 -25.57 3.21 4.79
CA LEU A 130 -24.63 4.22 4.30
C LEU A 130 -24.44 4.11 2.77
N MET A 131 -24.20 2.90 2.26
CA MET A 131 -24.06 2.66 0.82
C MET A 131 -25.35 2.99 0.07
N ASP A 132 -26.52 2.60 0.59
CA ASP A 132 -27.81 2.92 -0.02
C ASP A 132 -28.03 4.43 -0.14
N VAL A 133 -27.74 5.18 0.93
CA VAL A 133 -27.88 6.65 0.93
C VAL A 133 -26.88 7.29 -0.03
N LEU A 134 -25.63 6.84 -0.06
CA LEU A 134 -24.64 7.34 -1.01
C LEU A 134 -25.06 7.07 -2.46
N GLY A 135 -25.56 5.88 -2.76
CA GLY A 135 -26.10 5.53 -4.08
C GLY A 135 -27.26 6.42 -4.51
N MET A 136 -28.22 6.68 -3.61
CA MET A 136 -29.34 7.59 -3.88
C MET A 136 -28.90 9.03 -4.16
N LEU A 137 -27.78 9.47 -3.58
CA LEU A 137 -27.20 10.80 -3.81
C LEU A 137 -26.35 10.87 -5.09
N GLY A 138 -26.27 9.78 -5.87
CA GLY A 138 -25.38 9.68 -7.03
C GLY A 138 -23.89 9.60 -6.65
N ARG A 139 -23.57 9.30 -5.37
CA ARG A 139 -22.20 9.17 -4.86
C ARG A 139 -21.73 7.72 -4.96
N ALA A 140 -21.74 7.18 -6.17
CA ALA A 140 -21.43 5.78 -6.44
C ALA A 140 -19.99 5.41 -6.01
N GLU A 141 -19.02 6.29 -6.24
CA GLU A 141 -17.62 6.09 -5.81
C GLU A 141 -17.52 5.89 -4.28
N ASP A 142 -18.16 6.76 -3.50
CA ASP A 142 -18.13 6.64 -2.04
C ASP A 142 -18.77 5.32 -1.57
N ALA A 143 -19.88 4.91 -2.19
CA ALA A 143 -20.53 3.63 -1.89
C ALA A 143 -19.61 2.44 -2.22
N ALA A 144 -18.95 2.49 -3.39
CA ALA A 144 -17.99 1.49 -3.83
C ALA A 144 -16.81 1.38 -2.84
N MET A 145 -16.28 2.51 -2.37
CA MET A 145 -15.17 2.54 -1.41
C MET A 145 -15.53 1.98 -0.04
N ILE A 146 -16.77 2.17 0.45
CA ILE A 146 -17.24 1.52 1.67
C ILE A 146 -17.28 -0.01 1.48
N LYS A 147 -17.83 -0.48 0.35
CA LYS A 147 -17.88 -1.93 0.06
C LYS A 147 -16.48 -2.52 -0.08
N TYR A 148 -15.57 -1.82 -0.77
CA TYR A 148 -14.18 -2.21 -0.95
C TYR A 148 -13.46 -2.31 0.39
N LYS A 149 -13.61 -1.29 1.26
CA LYS A 149 -13.04 -1.30 2.61
C LYS A 149 -13.45 -2.55 3.40
N LEU A 150 -14.75 -2.87 3.42
CA LEU A 150 -15.24 -4.06 4.11
C LEU A 150 -14.69 -5.36 3.51
N ALA A 151 -14.50 -5.39 2.19
CA ALA A 151 -13.89 -6.54 1.53
C ALA A 151 -12.43 -6.71 1.96
N VAL A 152 -11.59 -5.66 1.88
CA VAL A 152 -10.16 -5.76 2.22
C VAL A 152 -9.88 -6.02 3.71
N GLU A 153 -10.76 -5.55 4.60
CA GLU A 153 -10.69 -5.80 6.04
C GLU A 153 -11.08 -7.25 6.42
N THR A 154 -11.55 -8.06 5.46
CA THR A 154 -11.87 -9.47 5.69
C THR A 154 -10.58 -10.26 6.03
N PRO A 155 -10.45 -10.86 7.22
CA PRO A 155 -9.19 -11.50 7.63
C PRO A 155 -8.79 -12.70 6.75
N GLU A 156 -9.75 -13.56 6.42
CA GLU A 156 -9.52 -14.79 5.69
C GLU A 156 -9.46 -14.52 4.18
N ALA A 157 -8.35 -14.92 3.54
CA ALA A 157 -7.99 -14.45 2.20
C ALA A 157 -8.90 -14.98 1.08
N ALA A 158 -9.41 -16.21 1.16
CA ALA A 158 -10.32 -16.72 0.13
C ALA A 158 -11.71 -16.06 0.26
N THR A 159 -12.18 -15.78 1.47
CA THR A 159 -13.38 -14.95 1.67
C THR A 159 -13.15 -13.50 1.26
N ARG A 160 -11.97 -12.92 1.53
CA ARG A 160 -11.59 -11.59 1.03
C ARG A 160 -11.66 -11.53 -0.50
N LEU A 161 -11.10 -12.53 -1.19
CA LEU A 161 -11.17 -12.63 -2.64
C LEU A 161 -12.62 -12.66 -3.13
N ARG A 162 -13.48 -13.50 -2.55
CA ARG A 162 -14.91 -13.56 -2.90
C ARG A 162 -15.62 -12.22 -2.67
N ASN A 163 -15.33 -11.55 -1.55
CA ASN A 163 -15.91 -10.25 -1.22
C ASN A 163 -15.45 -9.16 -2.20
N LEU A 164 -14.17 -9.15 -2.58
CA LEU A 164 -13.63 -8.23 -3.58
C LEU A 164 -14.22 -8.52 -4.96
N GLN A 165 -14.38 -9.78 -5.36
CA GLN A 165 -15.01 -10.14 -6.65
C GLN A 165 -16.47 -9.69 -6.70
N SER A 166 -17.21 -9.84 -5.60
CA SER A 166 -18.57 -9.31 -5.49
C SER A 166 -18.58 -7.79 -5.58
N CYS A 167 -17.69 -7.11 -4.85
CA CYS A 167 -17.56 -5.66 -4.85
C CYS A 167 -17.22 -5.11 -6.23
N TYR A 168 -16.25 -5.72 -6.92
CA TYR A 168 -15.86 -5.39 -8.28
C TYR A 168 -17.06 -5.47 -9.23
N LYS A 169 -17.78 -6.60 -9.24
CA LYS A 169 -18.93 -6.80 -10.13
C LYS A 169 -20.09 -5.85 -9.84
N SER A 170 -20.38 -5.59 -8.56
CA SER A 170 -21.57 -4.83 -8.19
C SER A 170 -21.38 -3.31 -8.19
N HIS A 171 -20.15 -2.81 -8.00
CA HIS A 171 -19.89 -1.37 -7.90
C HIS A 171 -18.92 -0.83 -8.96
N PHE A 172 -17.78 -1.51 -9.19
CA PHE A 172 -16.72 -0.96 -10.03
C PHE A 172 -16.94 -1.25 -11.52
N GLN A 173 -17.26 -2.50 -11.87
CA GLN A 173 -17.47 -2.92 -13.25
C GLN A 173 -18.78 -2.38 -13.84
N SER A 174 -19.78 -2.15 -12.99
CA SER A 174 -21.11 -1.69 -13.40
C SER A 174 -21.18 -0.18 -13.67
N ASP A 175 -20.20 0.59 -13.23
CA ASP A 175 -20.17 2.06 -13.35
C ASP A 175 -18.96 2.53 -14.16
N ALA A 176 -19.22 3.01 -15.39
CA ALA A 176 -18.19 3.49 -16.30
C ALA A 176 -17.39 4.70 -15.75
N SER A 177 -17.94 5.44 -14.77
CA SER A 177 -17.20 6.53 -14.13
C SER A 177 -16.06 6.05 -13.22
N LEU A 178 -16.05 4.76 -12.86
CA LEU A 178 -15.09 4.13 -11.95
C LEU A 178 -14.06 3.26 -12.67
N GLU A 179 -13.92 3.36 -13.99
CA GLU A 179 -13.06 2.48 -14.80
C GLU A 179 -11.60 2.45 -14.27
N ALA A 180 -11.03 3.60 -13.92
CA ALA A 180 -9.67 3.68 -13.41
C ALA A 180 -9.49 2.94 -12.07
N GLN A 181 -10.47 3.01 -11.18
CA GLN A 181 -10.50 2.28 -9.91
C GLN A 181 -10.77 0.79 -10.16
N ALA A 182 -11.61 0.46 -11.14
CA ALA A 182 -11.92 -0.91 -11.54
C ALA A 182 -10.66 -1.64 -12.03
N GLU A 183 -9.80 -0.98 -12.82
CA GLU A 183 -8.48 -1.49 -13.23
C GLU A 183 -7.64 -1.93 -12.02
N LEU A 184 -7.51 -1.06 -11.01
CA LEU A 184 -6.72 -1.32 -9.81
C LEU A 184 -7.28 -2.49 -8.99
N VAL A 185 -8.60 -2.53 -8.79
CA VAL A 185 -9.26 -3.63 -8.05
C VAL A 185 -9.11 -4.95 -8.82
N ARG A 186 -9.15 -4.92 -10.15
CA ARG A 186 -8.91 -6.12 -10.95
C ARG A 186 -7.48 -6.62 -10.86
N GLU A 187 -6.49 -5.73 -10.87
CA GLU A 187 -5.09 -6.12 -10.64
C GLU A 187 -4.91 -6.73 -9.24
N GLU A 188 -5.53 -6.16 -8.21
CA GLU A 188 -5.52 -6.72 -6.86
C GLU A 188 -6.17 -8.11 -6.79
N LEU A 189 -7.34 -8.28 -7.42
CA LEU A 189 -8.01 -9.58 -7.55
C LEU A 189 -7.09 -10.61 -8.20
N LYS A 190 -6.45 -10.24 -9.31
CA LYS A 190 -5.55 -11.14 -10.03
C LYS A 190 -4.35 -11.54 -9.18
N LEU A 191 -3.77 -10.58 -8.44
CA LEU A 191 -2.65 -10.84 -7.54
C LEU A 191 -3.06 -11.77 -6.40
N LEU A 192 -4.19 -11.52 -5.75
CA LEU A 192 -4.67 -12.33 -4.64
C LEU A 192 -5.00 -13.77 -5.07
N GLU A 193 -5.61 -13.94 -6.25
CA GLU A 193 -5.82 -15.27 -6.85
C GLU A 193 -4.51 -16.03 -7.04
N MET A 194 -3.51 -15.37 -7.63
CA MET A 194 -2.19 -15.98 -7.84
C MET A 194 -1.52 -16.32 -6.50
N GLN A 195 -1.55 -15.41 -5.54
CA GLN A 195 -0.96 -15.62 -4.21
C GLN A 195 -1.59 -16.80 -3.47
N LEU A 196 -2.91 -16.96 -3.51
CA LEU A 196 -3.60 -18.09 -2.88
C LEU A 196 -3.13 -19.43 -3.45
N THR A 197 -3.02 -19.53 -4.79
CA THR A 197 -2.52 -20.74 -5.44
C THR A 197 -1.05 -21.01 -5.13
N ILE A 198 -0.20 -19.97 -5.14
CA ILE A 198 1.22 -20.09 -4.79
C ILE A 198 1.36 -20.57 -3.34
N GLU A 199 0.61 -19.97 -2.41
CA GLU A 199 0.68 -20.31 -0.99
C GLU A 199 0.26 -21.74 -0.70
N GLU A 200 -0.81 -22.22 -1.36
CA GLU A 200 -1.27 -23.60 -1.24
C GLU A 200 -0.19 -24.59 -1.72
N GLN A 201 0.41 -24.33 -2.88
CA GLN A 201 1.46 -25.17 -3.46
C GLN A 201 2.73 -25.17 -2.60
N ASP A 202 3.16 -23.99 -2.17
CA ASP A 202 4.42 -23.81 -1.47
C ASP A 202 4.36 -24.26 -0.01
N SER A 203 3.22 -24.06 0.67
CA SER A 203 3.02 -24.61 2.01
C SER A 203 3.09 -26.13 2.02
N ARG A 204 2.55 -26.79 0.99
CA ARG A 204 2.68 -28.24 0.84
C ARG A 204 4.13 -28.63 0.55
N ALA A 205 4.78 -27.96 -0.41
CA ALA A 205 6.16 -28.25 -0.78
C ALA A 205 7.16 -28.04 0.38
N GLU A 206 6.90 -27.08 1.26
CA GLU A 206 7.70 -26.83 2.46
C GLU A 206 7.57 -27.97 3.48
N VAL A 207 6.33 -28.40 3.79
CA VAL A 207 6.07 -29.52 4.71
C VAL A 207 6.64 -30.84 4.17
N GLU A 208 6.52 -31.08 2.87
CA GLU A 208 7.04 -32.27 2.20
C GLU A 208 8.55 -32.21 1.92
N GLY A 209 9.19 -31.06 2.16
CA GLY A 209 10.61 -30.86 1.91
C GLY A 209 11.01 -30.94 0.42
N GLN A 210 10.09 -30.60 -0.48
CA GLN A 210 10.29 -30.70 -1.93
C GLN A 210 10.96 -29.47 -2.56
N ASN A 211 11.05 -28.36 -1.83
CA ASN A 211 11.74 -27.16 -2.28
C ASN A 211 13.03 -26.93 -1.48
N ILE A 212 14.18 -27.23 -2.09
CA ILE A 212 15.51 -27.09 -1.48
C ILE A 212 15.78 -25.64 -1.04
N LEU A 213 15.32 -24.65 -1.83
CA LEU A 213 15.52 -23.24 -1.49
C LEU A 213 14.71 -22.84 -0.26
N MET A 214 13.53 -23.41 -0.04
CA MET A 214 12.77 -23.19 1.20
C MET A 214 13.40 -23.89 2.40
N GLN A 215 14.15 -24.98 2.21
CA GLN A 215 14.91 -25.59 3.30
C GLN A 215 16.12 -24.75 3.70
N GLU A 216 16.89 -24.27 2.72
CA GLU A 216 18.07 -23.44 2.95
C GLU A 216 17.69 -22.01 3.41
N PHE A 217 16.59 -21.48 2.88
CA PHE A 217 16.05 -20.16 3.18
C PHE A 217 14.56 -20.26 3.57
N PRO A 218 14.24 -20.65 4.83
CA PRO A 218 12.87 -20.83 5.30
C PRO A 218 11.98 -19.63 5.08
N ARG A 219 10.72 -19.90 4.71
CA ARG A 219 9.73 -18.84 4.50
C ARG A 219 9.46 -18.15 5.83
N LYS A 220 9.47 -16.81 5.83
CA LYS A 220 9.25 -16.00 7.04
C LYS A 220 7.78 -15.70 7.31
N ALA A 221 6.97 -15.71 6.26
CA ALA A 221 5.55 -15.41 6.29
C ALA A 221 4.90 -15.94 5.00
N PRO A 222 3.56 -16.13 5.00
CA PRO A 222 2.80 -16.39 3.78
C PRO A 222 2.95 -15.28 2.74
N VAL A 223 2.86 -15.62 1.45
CA VAL A 223 2.91 -14.64 0.35
C VAL A 223 1.58 -13.88 0.18
N VAL A 224 0.49 -14.45 0.68
CA VAL A 224 -0.87 -13.91 0.57
C VAL A 224 -1.02 -12.56 1.25
N GLY A 225 -1.58 -11.59 0.52
CA GLY A 225 -1.81 -10.23 1.01
C GLY A 225 -0.58 -9.33 0.98
N THR A 226 0.56 -9.81 0.46
CA THR A 226 1.74 -8.97 0.26
C THR A 226 1.60 -8.11 -1.00
N SER A 227 2.41 -7.05 -1.10
CA SER A 227 2.45 -6.22 -2.32
C SER A 227 2.94 -7.01 -3.54
N LEU A 228 2.61 -6.54 -4.76
CA LEU A 228 3.12 -7.13 -6.00
C LEU A 228 4.65 -7.24 -6.02
N ILE A 229 5.38 -6.23 -5.54
CA ILE A 229 6.85 -6.26 -5.49
C ILE A 229 7.36 -7.29 -4.48
N THR A 230 6.68 -7.44 -3.34
CA THR A 230 7.01 -8.47 -2.35
C THR A 230 6.72 -9.88 -2.88
N THR A 231 5.62 -10.05 -3.61
CA THR A 231 5.30 -11.31 -4.30
C THR A 231 6.33 -11.62 -5.38
N LEU A 232 6.76 -10.61 -6.17
CA LEU A 232 7.84 -10.77 -7.15
C LEU A 232 9.15 -11.19 -6.48
N TYR A 233 9.51 -10.55 -5.38
CA TYR A 233 10.69 -10.90 -4.60
C TYR A 233 10.63 -12.36 -4.13
N TYR A 234 9.49 -12.77 -3.57
CA TYR A 234 9.24 -14.15 -3.14
C TYR A 234 9.38 -15.16 -4.30
N CYS A 235 8.77 -14.87 -5.45
CA CYS A 235 8.89 -15.71 -6.64
C CYS A 235 10.32 -15.76 -7.19
N CYS A 236 11.07 -14.66 -7.13
CA CYS A 236 12.48 -14.66 -7.51
C CYS A 236 13.36 -15.43 -6.52
N LEU A 237 12.99 -15.52 -5.24
CA LEU A 237 13.72 -16.34 -4.27
C LEU A 237 13.52 -17.83 -4.55
N TYR A 238 12.27 -18.28 -4.71
CA TYR A 238 11.95 -19.71 -4.66
C TYR A 238 11.66 -20.35 -6.02
N HIS A 239 11.35 -19.54 -7.03
CA HIS A 239 10.78 -19.99 -8.31
C HIS A 239 11.47 -19.34 -9.51
N TYR A 240 12.69 -18.82 -9.39
CA TYR A 240 13.32 -18.07 -10.48
C TYR A 240 13.50 -18.88 -11.79
N ASN A 241 13.82 -20.17 -11.65
CA ASN A 241 14.17 -21.05 -12.76
C ASN A 241 13.00 -21.93 -13.25
N VAL A 242 11.78 -21.75 -12.73
CA VAL A 242 10.62 -22.51 -13.23
C VAL A 242 10.20 -22.02 -14.61
N SER A 243 9.42 -22.84 -15.32
CA SER A 243 8.92 -22.48 -16.65
C SER A 243 8.02 -21.24 -16.61
N ASN A 244 7.97 -20.48 -17.70
CA ASN A 244 7.13 -19.27 -17.79
C ASN A 244 5.63 -19.57 -17.66
N ASN A 245 5.20 -20.82 -17.85
CA ASN A 245 3.80 -21.21 -17.67
C ASN A 245 3.45 -21.47 -16.20
N HIS A 246 4.45 -21.54 -15.32
CA HIS A 246 4.23 -21.71 -13.89
C HIS A 246 3.70 -20.43 -13.26
N ILE A 247 2.70 -20.55 -12.39
CA ILE A 247 2.02 -19.39 -11.79
C ILE A 247 2.95 -18.52 -10.94
N ALA A 248 3.92 -19.15 -10.27
CA ALA A 248 4.94 -18.47 -9.47
C ALA A 248 6.16 -17.98 -10.28
N SER A 249 6.14 -18.08 -11.61
CA SER A 249 7.27 -17.62 -12.43
C SER A 249 7.43 -16.10 -12.36
N PRO A 250 8.63 -15.57 -12.04
CA PRO A 250 8.88 -14.13 -12.08
C PRO A 250 8.60 -13.49 -13.45
N SER A 251 8.93 -14.20 -14.53
CA SER A 251 8.68 -13.75 -15.90
C SER A 251 7.18 -13.65 -16.19
N GLN A 252 6.39 -14.63 -15.73
CA GLN A 252 4.93 -14.60 -15.85
C GLN A 252 4.36 -13.41 -15.07
N MET A 253 4.82 -13.19 -13.85
CA MET A 253 4.36 -12.06 -13.03
C MET A 253 4.71 -10.71 -13.67
N LYS A 254 5.91 -10.57 -14.23
CA LYS A 254 6.30 -9.38 -15.00
C LYS A 254 5.33 -9.13 -16.15
N ALA A 255 4.97 -10.17 -16.89
CA ALA A 255 4.06 -10.05 -18.04
C ALA A 255 2.62 -9.73 -17.62
N VAL A 256 2.08 -10.43 -16.62
CA VAL A 256 0.69 -10.27 -16.14
C VAL A 256 0.43 -8.87 -15.59
N PHE A 257 1.36 -8.33 -14.82
CA PHE A 257 1.21 -7.03 -14.17
C PHE A 257 1.97 -5.90 -14.87
N ASN A 258 2.44 -6.14 -16.10
CA ASN A 258 3.15 -5.17 -16.92
C ASN A 258 4.29 -4.45 -16.15
N LEU A 259 5.07 -5.19 -15.37
CA LEU A 259 6.14 -4.61 -14.57
C LEU A 259 7.25 -4.08 -15.47
N THR A 260 7.71 -2.87 -15.15
CA THR A 260 8.83 -2.27 -15.87
C THR A 260 10.09 -3.12 -15.71
N GLU A 261 10.98 -3.05 -16.69
CA GLU A 261 12.26 -3.76 -16.62
C GLU A 261 13.07 -3.37 -15.38
N LYS A 262 13.01 -2.09 -14.96
CA LYS A 262 13.67 -1.61 -13.74
C LYS A 262 13.10 -2.23 -12.47
N GLN A 263 11.77 -2.27 -12.32
CA GLN A 263 11.12 -2.93 -11.17
C GLN A 263 11.47 -4.42 -11.10
N PHE A 264 11.50 -5.08 -12.26
CA PHE A 264 11.85 -6.49 -12.35
C PHE A 264 13.31 -6.74 -11.98
N VAL A 265 14.26 -6.07 -12.65
CA VAL A 265 15.70 -6.29 -12.45
C VAL A 265 16.11 -5.93 -11.04
N TRP A 266 15.60 -4.84 -10.47
CA TRP A 266 15.89 -4.46 -9.08
C TRP A 266 15.46 -5.55 -8.10
N THR A 267 14.22 -6.03 -8.24
CA THR A 267 13.65 -7.04 -7.34
C THR A 267 14.33 -8.40 -7.51
N ALA A 268 14.53 -8.85 -8.75
CA ALA A 268 15.20 -10.11 -9.07
C ALA A 268 16.65 -10.11 -8.59
N LEU A 269 17.41 -9.04 -8.84
CA LEU A 269 18.78 -8.91 -8.34
C LEU A 269 18.84 -9.01 -6.82
N THR A 270 17.93 -8.31 -6.12
CA THR A 270 17.89 -8.33 -4.65
C THR A 270 17.62 -9.73 -4.12
N ALA A 271 16.64 -10.44 -4.70
CA ALA A 271 16.30 -11.81 -4.31
C ALA A 271 17.43 -12.80 -4.59
N LEU A 272 17.95 -12.81 -5.83
CA LEU A 272 19.02 -13.73 -6.23
C LEU A 272 20.32 -13.50 -5.44
N ALA A 273 20.63 -12.24 -5.12
CA ALA A 273 21.80 -11.91 -4.32
C ALA A 273 21.66 -12.43 -2.88
N GLN A 274 20.44 -12.35 -2.31
CA GLN A 274 20.15 -12.88 -0.97
C GLN A 274 20.42 -14.39 -0.87
N ILE A 275 20.12 -15.15 -1.92
CA ILE A 275 20.37 -16.60 -2.00
C ILE A 275 21.68 -16.96 -2.70
N LYS A 276 22.54 -15.96 -2.99
CA LYS A 276 23.87 -16.14 -3.59
C LYS A 276 23.87 -16.84 -4.96
N HIS A 277 22.79 -16.70 -5.71
CA HIS A 277 22.63 -17.25 -7.07
C HIS A 277 23.32 -16.35 -8.11
N TRP A 278 24.66 -16.32 -8.07
CA TRP A 278 25.46 -15.38 -8.87
C TRP A 278 25.39 -15.63 -10.38
N LYS A 279 25.20 -16.89 -10.79
CA LYS A 279 25.06 -17.28 -12.21
C LYS A 279 23.74 -16.77 -12.79
N GLU A 280 22.69 -16.80 -12.01
CA GLU A 280 21.37 -16.28 -12.37
C GLU A 280 21.42 -14.75 -12.48
N ILE A 281 22.20 -14.09 -11.62
CA ILE A 281 22.48 -12.65 -11.74
C ILE A 281 23.26 -12.34 -13.02
N ASP A 282 24.21 -13.19 -13.41
CA ASP A 282 24.87 -13.03 -14.72
C ASP A 282 23.85 -13.10 -15.86
N ASN A 283 22.98 -14.10 -15.83
CA ASN A 283 21.93 -14.26 -16.84
C ASN A 283 20.93 -13.10 -16.85
N LEU A 284 20.62 -12.53 -15.68
CA LEU A 284 19.73 -11.37 -15.54
C LEU A 284 20.26 -10.14 -16.30
N PHE A 285 21.58 -9.97 -16.38
CA PHE A 285 22.20 -8.86 -17.09
C PHE A 285 22.63 -9.20 -18.52
N GLN A 286 22.55 -10.46 -18.94
CA GLN A 286 22.89 -10.85 -20.31
C GLN A 286 21.84 -10.34 -21.29
N GLY A 287 22.19 -9.29 -22.04
CA GLY A 287 21.39 -8.78 -23.15
C GLY A 287 21.87 -9.34 -24.49
N LYS A 288 20.92 -9.78 -25.34
CA LYS A 288 21.22 -10.03 -26.76
C LYS A 288 21.40 -8.69 -27.47
N SER A 289 22.61 -8.40 -27.95
CA SER A 289 22.83 -7.30 -28.90
C SER A 289 22.31 -7.69 -30.28
N TRP A 290 21.80 -6.73 -31.04
CA TRP A 290 21.38 -6.93 -32.44
C TRP A 290 22.50 -7.54 -33.30
N LEU A 291 23.78 -7.29 -32.99
CA LEU A 291 24.93 -7.86 -33.71
C LEU A 291 25.44 -9.19 -33.14
N GLY A 292 24.67 -9.89 -32.30
CA GLY A 292 25.02 -11.20 -31.75
C GLY A 292 26.13 -11.21 -30.68
N LYS A 293 26.80 -10.08 -30.42
CA LYS A 293 27.74 -9.95 -29.29
C LYS A 293 26.96 -9.77 -27.99
N SER A 294 26.99 -10.77 -27.11
CA SER A 294 26.46 -10.63 -25.75
C SER A 294 27.22 -9.51 -25.02
N LYS A 295 26.49 -8.52 -24.51
CA LYS A 295 27.04 -7.48 -23.63
C LYS A 295 26.18 -7.41 -22.38
N MET A 296 26.81 -7.43 -21.23
CA MET A 296 26.15 -7.21 -19.95
C MET A 296 25.51 -5.82 -19.93
N ARG A 297 24.22 -5.77 -19.61
CA ARG A 297 23.45 -4.53 -19.47
C ARG A 297 22.63 -4.61 -18.20
N CYS A 298 22.61 -3.50 -17.46
CA CYS A 298 21.84 -3.37 -16.24
C CYS A 298 20.98 -2.10 -16.34
N CYS A 299 19.66 -2.25 -16.47
CA CYS A 299 18.74 -1.12 -16.67
C CYS A 299 18.63 -0.18 -15.45
N ILE A 300 19.09 -0.63 -14.28
CA ILE A 300 19.18 0.16 -13.04
C ILE A 300 20.57 0.77 -12.83
N GLY A 301 21.54 0.49 -13.72
CA GLY A 301 22.94 0.89 -13.58
C GLY A 301 23.75 -0.11 -12.74
N PHE A 302 25.02 -0.31 -13.13
CA PHE A 302 25.92 -1.19 -12.37
C PHE A 302 26.32 -0.59 -11.02
N ASP A 303 26.29 0.74 -10.86
CA ASP A 303 26.50 1.39 -9.55
C ASP A 303 25.46 0.92 -8.53
N LYS A 304 24.19 0.88 -8.92
CA LYS A 304 23.11 0.35 -8.07
C LYS A 304 23.16 -1.15 -7.88
N ALA A 305 23.54 -1.90 -8.92
CA ALA A 305 23.72 -3.33 -8.78
C ALA A 305 24.81 -3.68 -7.75
N VAL A 306 25.93 -2.97 -7.78
CA VAL A 306 27.04 -3.12 -6.85
C VAL A 306 26.61 -2.78 -5.41
N GLU A 307 25.84 -1.71 -5.19
CA GLU A 307 25.29 -1.40 -3.86
C GLU A 307 24.44 -2.55 -3.29
N ILE A 308 23.65 -3.23 -4.13
CA ILE A 308 22.84 -4.39 -3.72
C ILE A 308 23.73 -5.59 -3.42
N LEU A 309 24.72 -5.88 -4.26
CA LEU A 309 25.67 -6.98 -4.07
C LEU A 309 26.53 -6.79 -2.80
N ALA A 310 26.93 -5.55 -2.51
CA ALA A 310 27.62 -5.22 -1.25
C ALA A 310 26.78 -5.58 -0.03
N LYS A 311 25.49 -5.18 -0.03
CA LYS A 311 24.55 -5.49 1.07
C LYS A 311 24.32 -6.98 1.25
N ALA A 312 24.36 -7.73 0.14
CA ALA A 312 24.25 -9.19 0.14
C ALA A 312 25.57 -9.92 0.46
N HIS A 313 26.65 -9.19 0.78
CA HIS A 313 27.98 -9.74 1.04
C HIS A 313 28.48 -10.63 -0.11
N ALA A 314 28.33 -10.16 -1.35
CA ALA A 314 28.85 -10.85 -2.52
C ALA A 314 30.36 -11.12 -2.37
N PRO A 315 30.86 -12.28 -2.82
CA PRO A 315 32.28 -12.59 -2.80
C PRO A 315 33.11 -11.49 -3.50
N PRO A 316 34.35 -11.21 -3.06
CA PRO A 316 35.18 -10.16 -3.66
C PRO A 316 35.30 -10.26 -5.18
N GLU A 317 35.48 -11.47 -5.72
CA GLU A 317 35.58 -11.71 -7.16
C GLU A 317 34.32 -11.31 -7.93
N VAL A 318 33.14 -11.64 -7.38
CA VAL A 318 31.85 -11.29 -7.98
C VAL A 318 31.64 -9.78 -7.90
N PHE A 319 31.92 -9.19 -6.74
CA PHE A 319 31.77 -7.77 -6.48
C PHE A 319 32.65 -6.91 -7.39
N GLU A 320 33.95 -7.23 -7.46
CA GLU A 320 34.93 -6.49 -8.28
C GLU A 320 34.57 -6.54 -9.77
N ARG A 321 34.11 -7.69 -10.27
CA ARG A 321 33.69 -7.86 -11.67
C ARG A 321 32.56 -6.89 -12.05
N TYR A 322 31.54 -6.73 -11.21
CA TYR A 322 30.44 -5.80 -11.48
C TYR A 322 30.82 -4.35 -11.21
N LEU A 323 31.69 -4.10 -10.23
CA LEU A 323 32.23 -2.78 -9.95
C LEU A 323 33.03 -2.22 -11.13
N GLN A 324 33.80 -3.04 -11.84
CA GLN A 324 34.49 -2.65 -13.08
C GLN A 324 33.52 -2.25 -14.21
N MET A 325 32.26 -2.70 -14.17
CA MET A 325 31.23 -2.36 -15.17
C MET A 325 30.50 -1.04 -14.88
N VAL A 326 30.83 -0.33 -13.78
CA VAL A 326 30.24 0.97 -13.45
C VAL A 326 30.76 2.04 -14.42
N ASP A 327 29.96 2.50 -15.37
CA ASP A 327 30.40 3.41 -16.44
C ASP A 327 31.04 4.72 -15.93
N ASP A 328 30.45 5.33 -14.90
CA ASP A 328 30.96 6.57 -14.29
C ASP A 328 32.21 6.28 -13.44
N SER A 329 33.35 6.83 -13.87
CA SER A 329 34.64 6.58 -13.22
C SER A 329 34.73 7.16 -11.80
N GLU A 330 34.06 8.28 -11.50
CA GLU A 330 34.07 8.88 -10.15
C GLU A 330 33.22 8.06 -9.19
N LYS A 331 32.03 7.61 -9.64
CA LYS A 331 31.21 6.68 -8.85
C LYS A 331 31.93 5.36 -8.61
N ARG A 332 32.60 4.82 -9.65
CA ARG A 332 33.39 3.60 -9.55
C ARG A 332 34.50 3.73 -8.51
N LEU A 333 35.26 4.84 -8.54
CA LEU A 333 36.30 5.14 -7.54
C LEU A 333 35.72 5.24 -6.13
N THR A 334 34.58 5.92 -5.98
CA THR A 334 33.90 6.10 -4.69
C THR A 334 33.50 4.76 -4.08
N LEU A 335 32.81 3.91 -4.86
CA LEU A 335 32.40 2.57 -4.43
C LEU A 335 33.62 1.68 -4.16
N ALA A 336 34.62 1.67 -5.03
CA ALA A 336 35.83 0.87 -4.87
C ALA A 336 36.60 1.23 -3.59
N LYS A 337 36.74 2.52 -3.29
CA LYS A 337 37.36 2.98 -2.04
C LYS A 337 36.54 2.58 -0.82
N ALA A 338 35.22 2.79 -0.84
CA ALA A 338 34.34 2.45 0.27
C ALA A 338 34.40 0.96 0.64
N HIS A 339 34.58 0.09 -0.36
CA HIS A 339 34.68 -1.36 -0.19
C HIS A 339 36.13 -1.90 -0.16
N LYS A 340 37.14 -1.04 -0.15
CA LYS A 340 38.58 -1.40 -0.15
C LYS A 340 39.01 -2.29 -1.33
N CYS A 341 38.36 -2.17 -2.49
CA CYS A 341 38.74 -2.85 -3.73
C CYS A 341 39.91 -2.11 -4.40
N HIS A 342 41.12 -2.28 -3.85
CA HIS A 342 42.31 -1.54 -4.27
C HIS A 342 42.66 -1.74 -5.76
N SER A 343 42.51 -2.97 -6.27
CA SER A 343 42.72 -3.33 -7.69
C SER A 343 41.94 -2.39 -8.61
N VAL A 344 40.63 -2.28 -8.39
CA VAL A 344 39.72 -1.46 -9.21
C VAL A 344 40.02 0.03 -9.07
N VAL A 345 40.42 0.52 -7.89
CA VAL A 345 40.84 1.93 -7.73
C VAL A 345 42.07 2.21 -8.59
N ILE A 346 43.09 1.36 -8.50
CA ILE A 346 44.36 1.51 -9.24
C ILE A 346 44.08 1.47 -10.75
N GLU A 347 43.38 0.46 -11.23
CA GLU A 347 43.01 0.31 -12.65
C GLU A 347 42.24 1.52 -13.18
N THR A 348 41.29 2.05 -12.40
CA THR A 348 40.48 3.20 -12.80
C THR A 348 41.32 4.47 -12.89
N LEU A 349 42.21 4.71 -11.92
CA LEU A 349 43.13 5.86 -11.96
C LEU A 349 44.15 5.77 -13.10
N VAL A 350 44.64 4.57 -13.40
CA VAL A 350 45.49 4.29 -14.57
C VAL A 350 44.73 4.58 -15.87
N TYR A 351 43.49 4.11 -15.98
CA TYR A 351 42.63 4.36 -17.15
C TYR A 351 42.39 5.87 -17.37
N LEU A 352 42.12 6.61 -16.30
CA LEU A 352 41.98 8.07 -16.33
C LEU A 352 43.32 8.80 -16.58
N ARG A 353 44.44 8.08 -16.40
CA ARG A 353 45.81 8.61 -16.43
C ARG A 353 46.05 9.68 -15.37
N ASP A 354 45.35 9.62 -14.24
CA ASP A 354 45.43 10.62 -13.17
C ASP A 354 46.55 10.26 -12.17
N ARG A 355 47.75 10.78 -12.43
CA ARG A 355 48.93 10.51 -11.61
C ARG A 355 48.81 11.10 -10.20
N GLN A 356 48.22 12.28 -10.09
CA GLN A 356 48.12 13.02 -8.82
C GLN A 356 47.18 12.30 -7.84
N ARG A 357 46.05 11.78 -8.33
CA ARG A 357 45.14 10.99 -7.50
C ARG A 357 45.73 9.62 -7.16
N LEU A 358 46.49 9.00 -8.06
CA LEU A 358 47.17 7.73 -7.75
C LEU A 358 48.24 7.89 -6.66
N LEU A 359 49.02 8.99 -6.71
CA LEU A 359 49.95 9.34 -5.64
C LEU A 359 49.27 9.58 -4.30
N ARG A 360 48.16 10.32 -4.29
CA ARG A 360 47.35 10.53 -3.07
C ARG A 360 46.82 9.20 -2.54
N TYR A 361 46.30 8.34 -3.42
CA TYR A 361 45.79 7.04 -3.04
C TYR A 361 46.86 6.10 -2.48
N LYS A 362 48.11 6.18 -2.96
CA LYS A 362 49.26 5.48 -2.35
C LYS A 362 49.38 5.77 -0.84
N GLY A 363 49.09 7.00 -0.43
CA GLY A 363 49.10 7.41 0.99
C GLY A 363 47.90 6.89 1.79
N GLU A 364 46.82 6.46 1.14
CA GLU A 364 45.62 5.90 1.77
C GLU A 364 45.71 4.38 1.97
N VAL A 365 46.54 3.66 1.20
CA VAL A 365 46.71 2.21 1.30
C VAL A 365 47.74 1.83 2.36
N GLN A 366 47.61 0.63 2.94
CA GLN A 366 48.55 0.13 3.94
C GLN A 366 49.97 0.05 3.34
N PRO A 367 50.99 0.64 3.98
CA PRO A 367 52.38 0.53 3.55
C PRO A 367 52.81 -0.93 3.38
N GLN A 368 53.58 -1.22 2.33
CA GLN A 368 54.07 -2.58 1.99
C GLN A 368 52.97 -3.61 1.66
N SER A 369 51.72 -3.18 1.46
CA SER A 369 50.68 -4.05 0.90
C SER A 369 50.92 -4.34 -0.60
N THR A 370 50.25 -5.36 -1.13
CA THR A 370 50.26 -5.66 -2.57
C THR A 370 49.83 -4.45 -3.42
N ALA A 371 48.80 -3.74 -2.98
CA ALA A 371 48.34 -2.51 -3.61
C ALA A 371 49.40 -1.40 -3.57
N PHE A 372 50.12 -1.24 -2.45
CA PHE A 372 51.19 -0.25 -2.32
C PHE A 372 52.30 -0.49 -3.34
N PHE A 373 52.81 -1.73 -3.43
CA PHE A 373 53.87 -2.08 -4.38
C PHE A 373 53.41 -1.96 -5.84
N GLU A 374 52.15 -2.31 -6.14
CA GLU A 374 51.60 -2.15 -7.48
C GLU A 374 51.54 -0.68 -7.89
N ILE A 375 51.11 0.21 -6.98
CA ILE A 375 51.12 1.66 -7.22
C ILE A 375 52.54 2.17 -7.45
N GLU A 376 53.53 1.75 -6.66
CA GLU A 376 54.94 2.13 -6.85
C GLU A 376 55.47 1.71 -8.22
N ARG A 377 55.20 0.46 -8.60
CA ARG A 377 55.60 -0.10 -9.90
C ARG A 377 55.01 0.71 -11.05
N LEU A 378 53.73 1.07 -10.98
CA LEU A 378 53.04 1.86 -12.00
C LEU A 378 53.56 3.30 -12.09
N LEU A 379 53.85 3.94 -10.94
CA LEU A 379 54.33 5.32 -10.88
C LEU A 379 55.78 5.47 -11.34
N ASN A 380 56.62 4.47 -11.11
CA ASN A 380 58.02 4.45 -11.52
C ASN A 380 58.22 3.90 -12.95
N GLY A 381 57.23 3.17 -13.48
CA GLY A 381 57.24 2.64 -14.82
C GLY A 381 56.93 3.68 -15.90
N THR A 382 57.35 3.40 -17.13
CA THR A 382 57.10 4.24 -18.32
C THR A 382 55.89 3.77 -19.14
N ALA A 383 55.18 2.74 -18.68
CA ALA A 383 54.08 2.11 -19.42
C ALA A 383 52.83 2.99 -19.53
N VAL A 384 52.56 3.85 -18.54
CA VAL A 384 51.38 4.72 -18.50
C VAL A 384 51.78 6.15 -18.86
N LYS A 385 51.13 6.72 -19.89
CA LYS A 385 51.29 8.13 -20.25
C LYS A 385 50.38 9.01 -19.40
N TRP A 386 50.88 9.48 -18.26
CA TRP A 386 50.14 10.25 -17.28
C TRP A 386 49.64 11.61 -17.80
N LYS A 387 48.46 12.02 -17.35
CA LYS A 387 47.97 13.40 -17.38
C LYS A 387 48.38 14.03 -16.04
N ASN A 388 49.06 15.17 -16.10
CA ASN A 388 49.54 15.88 -14.90
C ASN A 388 48.43 16.74 -14.29
#